data_AF-B7S198-F1
#
_entry.id   AF-B7S198-F1
#
_cell.length_a   1.000
_cell.length_b   1.000
_cell.length_c   1.000
_cell.angle_alpha   90.00
_cell.angle_beta   90.00
_cell.angle_gamma   90.00
#
_symmetry.space_group_name_H-M   'P 1'
#
loop_
_entity.id
_entity.type
_entity.pdbx_description
1 polymer ?
#
loop_
_entity_poly.entity_id
_entity_poly.type
_entity_poly.pdbx_seq_one_letter_code
_entity_poly.pdbx_strand_id
1 'polypeptide(L)' 'MNTYKRHRFPPDIISYAVWFYYRFNLSHRDIEDLLAERGILVTRESIRL' A
#
# COMPACT_ATOMS: atom_id res chain seq x y z
N MET A 1 -12.95 7.24 -16.01
CA MET A 1 -12.95 7.16 -14.54
C MET A 1 -11.61 6.55 -14.09
N ASN A 2 -10.54 7.35 -14.05
CA ASN A 2 -9.19 6.87 -13.71
C ASN A 2 -8.63 7.78 -12.62
N THR A 3 -9.01 7.53 -11.37
CA THR A 3 -8.74 8.40 -10.21
C THR A 3 -7.28 8.35 -9.73
N TYR A 4 -6.44 7.48 -10.32
CA TYR A 4 -5.05 7.27 -9.92
C TYR A 4 -4.05 7.50 -11.07
N LYS A 5 -4.31 8.48 -11.96
CA LYS A 5 -3.35 8.94 -12.99
C LYS A 5 -2.17 9.68 -12.34
N ARG A 6 -1.32 8.99 -11.58
CA ARG A 6 0.03 9.41 -11.10
C ARG A 6 0.55 8.55 -9.94
N HIS A 7 -0.25 7.64 -9.38
CA HIS A 7 0.27 6.72 -8.37
C HIS A 7 1.10 5.63 -9.07
N ARG A 8 2.29 5.37 -8.51
CA ARG A 8 3.20 4.31 -8.97
C ARG A 8 2.58 2.92 -8.80
N PHE A 9 1.50 2.82 -8.03
CA PHE A 9 0.79 1.60 -7.70
C PHE A 9 -0.67 1.66 -8.18
N PRO A 10 -1.22 0.55 -8.70
CA PRO A 10 -2.64 0.43 -9.00
C PRO A 10 -3.53 0.65 -7.75
N PRO A 11 -4.77 1.13 -7.95
CA PRO A 11 -5.72 1.39 -6.87
C PRO A 11 -5.98 0.19 -5.97
N ASP A 12 -5.99 -1.02 -6.54
CA ASP A 12 -6.20 -2.27 -5.80
C ASP A 12 -5.19 -2.46 -4.69
N ILE A 13 -3.93 -2.10 -4.92
CA ILE A 13 -2.84 -2.21 -3.93
C ILE A 13 -3.04 -1.18 -2.82
N ILE A 14 -3.43 0.04 -3.16
CA ILE A 14 -3.69 1.11 -2.19
C ILE A 14 -4.85 0.71 -1.29
N SER A 15 -5.96 0.23 -1.87
CA SER A 15 -7.09 -0.29 -1.11
C SER A 15 -6.71 -1.47 -0.22
N TYR A 16 -5.85 -2.38 -0.71
CA TYR A 16 -5.37 -3.51 0.08
C TYR A 16 -4.55 -3.06 1.28
N ALA A 17 -3.60 -2.14 1.08
CA ALA A 17 -2.77 -1.58 2.15
C ALA A 17 -3.62 -0.86 3.22
N VAL A 18 -4.59 -0.05 2.79
CA VAL A 18 -5.53 0.64 3.68
C VAL A 18 -6.40 -0.36 4.45
N TRP A 19 -6.85 -1.43 3.78
CA TRP A 19 -7.64 -2.47 4.43
C TRP A 19 -6.84 -3.23 5.49
N PHE A 20 -5.57 -3.59 5.22
CA PHE A 20 -4.69 -4.20 6.23
C PHE A 20 -4.44 -3.28 7.41
N TYR A 21 -4.18 -2.00 7.16
CA TYR A 21 -4.01 -0.99 8.21
C TYR A 21 -5.25 -0.91 9.11
N TYR A 22 -6.44 -0.84 8.52
CA TYR A 22 -7.68 -0.68 9.27
C TYR A 22 -8.13 -1.97 9.98
N ARG A 23 -7.96 -3.13 9.34
CA ARG A 23 -8.48 -4.41 9.83
C ARG A 23 -7.58 -5.08 10.86
N PHE A 24 -6.26 -4.99 10.68
CA PHE A 24 -5.28 -5.68 11.51
C PHE A 24 -4.47 -4.74 12.40
N ASN A 25 -4.66 -3.41 12.30
CA ASN A 25 -3.86 -2.40 13.01
C ASN A 25 -2.34 -2.58 12.78
N LEU A 26 -1.97 -3.07 11.59
CA LEU A 26 -0.59 -3.38 11.26
C LEU A 26 0.24 -2.10 11.15
N SER A 27 1.49 -2.19 11.61
CA SER A 27 2.43 -1.10 11.41
C SER A 27 2.73 -0.92 9.93
N HIS A 28 3.13 0.28 9.53
CA HIS A 28 3.55 0.54 8.16
C HIS A 28 4.63 -0.43 7.69
N ARG A 29 5.53 -0.89 8.59
CA ARG A 29 6.55 -1.89 8.28
C ARG A 29 5.98 -3.27 7.92
N ASP A 30 5.00 -3.76 8.67
CA ASP A 30 4.37 -5.05 8.35
C ASP A 30 3.59 -4.97 7.03
N ILE A 31 2.99 -3.81 6.73
CA ILE A 31 2.32 -3.57 5.44
C ILE A 31 3.34 -3.52 4.31
N GLU A 32 4.51 -2.88 4.51
CA GLU A 32 5.61 -2.89 3.53
C GLU A 32 6.10 -4.32 3.26
N ASP A 33 6.26 -5.15 4.30
CA ASP A 33 6.71 -6.53 4.19
C ASP A 33 5.68 -7.42 3.45
N LEU A 34 4.39 -7.31 3.81
CA LEU A 34 3.30 -8.02 3.13
C LEU A 34 3.15 -7.64 1.65
N LEU A 35 3.38 -6.37 1.33
CA LEU A 35 3.38 -5.91 -0.06
C LEU A 35 4.64 -6.39 -0.79
N ALA A 36 5.80 -6.42 -0.11
CA ALA A 36 7.05 -6.94 -0.65
C ALA A 36 6.97 -8.44 -0.95
N GLU A 37 6.31 -9.26 -0.10
CA GLU A 37 6.02 -10.67 -0.37
C GLU A 37 5.20 -10.87 -1.66
N ARG A 38 4.31 -9.92 -1.99
CA ARG A 38 3.57 -9.91 -3.26
C ARG A 38 4.37 -9.34 -4.45
N GLY A 39 5.65 -9.02 -4.26
CA GLY A 39 6.51 -8.42 -5.27
C GLY A 39 6.30 -6.91 -5.45
N ILE A 40 5.59 -6.26 -4.51
CA ILE A 40 5.28 -4.84 -4.54
C ILE A 40 6.13 -4.14 -3.49
N LEU A 41 7.29 -3.63 -3.89
CA LEU A 41 8.13 -2.79 -3.03
C LEU A 41 7.47 -1.41 -2.83
N VAL A 42 6.64 -1.30 -1.80
CA VAL A 42 6.19 -0.01 -1.27
C VAL A 42 7.20 0.39 -0.20
N THR A 43 7.83 1.55 -0.35
CA THR A 43 8.62 2.16 0.72
C THR A 43 7.74 3.05 1.57
N ARG A 44 8.06 3.20 2.85
CA ARG A 44 7.39 4.11 3.81
C ARG A 44 7.25 5.54 3.29
N GLU A 45 8.17 5.95 2.42
CA GLU A 45 8.15 7.26 1.75
C GLU A 45 6.99 7.39 0.75
N SER A 46 6.52 6.29 0.15
CA SER A 46 5.35 6.27 -0.75
C SER A 46 4.03 6.41 0.02
N ILE A 47 4.02 6.09 1.31
CA ILE A 47 2.86 6.16 2.20
C ILE A 47 2.75 7.55 2.85
N ARG A 48 3.87 8.29 2.91
CA ARG A 48 3.91 9.65 3.45
C ARG A 48 3.56 10.65 2.35
N LEU A 49 2.28 11.04 2.30
CA LEU A 49 1.79 12.20 1.53
C LEU A 49 2.60 13.47 1.83
#